data_AF-X1MU47-F1
#
_entry.id   AF-X1MU47-F1
#
_cell.length_a   1.000
_cell.length_b   1.000
_cell.length_c   1.000
_cell.angle_alpha   90.00
_cell.angle_beta   90.00
_cell.angle_gamma   90.00
#
_symmetry.space_group_name_H-M   'P 1'
#
loop_
_entity.id
_entity.type
_entity.pdbx_description
1 polymer ?
#
loop_
_entity_poly.entity_id
_entity_poly.type
_entity_poly.pdbx_seq_one_letter_code
_entity_poly.pdbx_strand_id
1 'polypeptide(L)'
;MQLKIGEVVRGTGRILSAELGPGLVGSIYDGLQKSLLTLAENTGSFIKRGAKALALSRDKKWQFTPKVKVGDAVSEGDIIG
;
A
#
# COMPACT_ATOMS: atom_id res chain seq x y z
N MET A 1 6.84 -25.22 5.93
CA MET A 1 8.08 -25.29 5.13
C MET A 1 9.10 -24.39 5.80
N GLN A 2 10.28 -24.91 6.11
CA GLN A 2 11.36 -24.20 6.81
C GLN A 2 12.43 -23.78 5.81
N LEU A 3 13.04 -22.62 6.04
CA LEU A 3 14.13 -22.08 5.22
C LEU A 3 15.37 -23.00 5.31
N LYS A 4 16.07 -23.20 4.19
CA LYS A 4 17.29 -24.02 4.08
C LYS A 4 18.49 -23.23 3.51
N ILE A 5 19.70 -23.71 3.79
CA ILE A 5 20.93 -23.22 3.16
C ILE A 5 20.82 -23.41 1.64
N GLY A 6 21.20 -22.39 0.87
CA GLY A 6 21.14 -22.41 -0.60
C GLY A 6 19.81 -21.95 -1.21
N GLU A 7 18.83 -21.52 -0.40
CA GLU A 7 17.59 -20.94 -0.94
C GLU A 7 17.82 -19.61 -1.68
N VAL A 8 17.00 -19.38 -2.70
CA VAL A 8 17.12 -18.20 -3.57
C VAL A 8 16.64 -16.95 -2.86
N VAL A 9 17.54 -15.97 -2.74
CA VAL A 9 17.20 -14.62 -2.27
C VAL A 9 17.01 -13.71 -3.49
N ARG A 10 15.90 -12.98 -3.52
CA ARG A 10 15.61 -12.00 -4.58
C ARG A 10 15.44 -10.62 -3.98
N GLY A 11 16.31 -9.69 -4.38
CA GLY A 11 16.14 -8.27 -4.06
C GLY A 11 14.96 -7.68 -4.82
N THR A 12 14.26 -6.74 -4.20
CA THR A 12 13.18 -5.97 -4.84
C THR A 12 13.72 -4.79 -5.66
N GLY A 13 14.98 -4.41 -5.46
CA GLY A 13 15.60 -3.21 -6.05
C GLY A 13 15.03 -1.89 -5.52
N ARG A 14 14.26 -1.93 -4.43
CA ARG A 14 13.59 -0.76 -3.84
C ARG A 14 13.86 -0.70 -2.35
N ILE A 15 14.00 0.51 -1.83
CA ILE A 15 14.04 0.75 -0.38
C ILE A 15 12.68 0.46 0.25
N LEU A 16 12.67 0.15 1.55
CA LEU A 16 11.44 0.11 2.32
C LEU A 16 10.76 1.48 2.23
N SER A 17 9.51 1.48 1.77
CA SER A 17 8.74 2.69 1.45
C SER A 17 7.31 2.55 1.95
N ALA A 18 6.63 3.67 2.16
CA ALA A 18 5.20 3.72 2.44
C ALA A 18 4.44 4.22 1.21
N GLU A 19 3.24 3.70 1.02
CA GLU A 19 2.26 4.20 0.07
C GLU A 19 1.41 5.29 0.71
N LEU A 20 1.28 6.43 0.04
CA LEU A 20 0.51 7.58 0.53
C LEU A 20 -0.66 7.86 -0.40
N GLY A 21 -1.86 8.00 0.18
CA GLY A 21 -3.05 8.35 -0.59
C GLY A 21 -4.36 8.17 0.17
N PRO A 22 -5.50 8.48 -0.49
CA PRO A 22 -6.82 8.28 0.07
C PRO A 22 -7.06 6.83 0.49
N GLY A 23 -7.56 6.62 1.71
CA GLY A 23 -7.78 5.31 2.30
C GLY A 23 -6.83 4.92 3.42
N LEU A 24 -5.78 5.73 3.67
CA LEU A 24 -4.96 5.59 4.88
C LEU A 24 -5.80 5.76 6.14
N VAL A 25 -6.58 6.83 6.19
CA VAL A 25 -7.50 7.11 7.30
C VAL A 25 -8.66 6.12 7.26
N GLY A 26 -8.94 5.49 8.40
CA GLY A 26 -9.97 4.45 8.54
C GLY A 26 -9.48 3.03 8.28
N SER A 27 -8.20 2.84 7.94
CA SER A 27 -7.56 1.53 7.81
C SER A 27 -6.75 1.17 9.05
N ILE A 28 -6.39 -0.12 9.19
CA ILE A 28 -5.51 -0.62 10.25
C ILE A 28 -4.33 -1.34 9.58
N TYR A 29 -3.11 -0.99 9.99
CA TYR A 29 -1.88 -1.47 9.36
C TYR A 29 -0.96 -2.18 10.35
N ASP A 30 -0.11 -3.07 9.85
CA ASP A 30 1.07 -3.54 10.57
C ASP A 30 2.26 -2.54 10.44
N GLY A 31 3.40 -2.87 11.04
CA GLY A 31 4.62 -2.03 10.99
C GLY A 31 5.28 -1.91 9.61
N LEU A 32 4.78 -2.64 8.59
CA LEU A 32 5.25 -2.59 7.21
C LEU A 32 4.14 -2.14 6.25
N GLN A 33 3.06 -1.55 6.77
CA GLN A 33 1.93 -0.99 6.03
C GLN A 33 1.06 -1.99 5.26
N LYS A 34 0.98 -3.26 5.70
CA LYS A 34 -0.03 -4.20 5.16
C LYS A 34 -1.37 -3.95 5.83
N SER A 35 -2.44 -3.82 5.03
CA SER A 35 -3.81 -3.69 5.56
C SER A 35 -4.21 -4.93 6.35
N LEU A 36 -4.36 -4.80 7.67
CA LEU A 36 -4.79 -5.87 8.56
C LEU A 36 -6.27 -6.23 8.35
N LEU A 37 -7.09 -5.27 7.91
CA LEU A 37 -8.48 -5.53 7.53
C LEU A 37 -8.55 -6.50 6.34
N THR A 38 -7.77 -6.21 5.29
CA THR A 38 -7.69 -7.06 4.09
C THR A 38 -7.05 -8.42 4.41
N LEU A 39 -6.07 -8.46 5.30
CA LEU A 39 -5.49 -9.74 5.74
C LEU A 39 -6.50 -10.58 6.53
N ALA A 40 -7.28 -9.97 7.42
CA ALA A 40 -8.30 -10.64 8.20
C ALA A 40 -9.40 -11.23 7.29
N GLU A 41 -9.87 -10.47 6.30
CA GLU A 41 -10.83 -10.94 5.30
C GLU A 41 -10.31 -12.17 4.52
N ASN A 42 -9.03 -12.15 4.15
CA ASN A 42 -8.44 -13.20 3.30
C ASN A 42 -7.94 -14.43 4.07
N THR A 43 -7.59 -14.29 5.35
CA THR A 43 -6.88 -15.35 6.11
C THR A 43 -7.57 -15.77 7.41
N GLY A 44 -8.64 -15.07 7.81
CA GLY A 44 -9.35 -15.32 9.07
C GLY A 44 -8.59 -14.78 10.28
N SER A 45 -8.76 -15.41 11.44
CA SER A 45 -8.23 -14.91 12.72
C SER A 45 -6.70 -14.97 12.86
N PHE A 46 -6.01 -15.73 11.99
CA PHE A 46 -4.55 -15.93 12.08
C PHE A 46 -3.85 -15.61 10.76
N ILE A 47 -2.89 -14.70 10.81
CA ILE A 47 -2.09 -14.29 9.65
C ILE A 47 -1.03 -15.35 9.36
N LYS A 48 -1.04 -15.89 8.14
CA LYS A 48 -0.02 -16.85 7.70
C LYS A 48 1.30 -16.12 7.35
N ARG A 49 2.43 -16.78 7.62
CA ARG A 49 3.74 -16.29 7.18
C ARG A 49 3.74 -16.09 5.66
N GLY A 50 4.25 -14.94 5.21
CA GLY A 50 4.31 -14.60 3.79
C GLY A 50 3.02 -13.98 3.22
N ALA A 51 1.98 -13.80 4.05
CA ALA A 51 0.77 -13.11 3.60
C ALA A 51 1.09 -11.68 3.12
N LYS A 52 0.40 -11.29 2.05
CA LYS A 52 0.52 -9.99 1.40
C LYS A 52 -0.85 -9.34 1.36
N ALA A 53 -0.90 -8.05 1.62
CA ALA A 53 -2.04 -7.19 1.38
C ALA A 53 -1.53 -5.85 0.88
N LEU A 54 -2.32 -5.18 0.05
CA LEU A 54 -2.04 -3.82 -0.38
C LEU A 54 -2.30 -2.85 0.76
N ALA A 55 -1.57 -1.73 0.77
CA ALA A 55 -1.79 -0.67 1.75
C ALA A 55 -3.10 0.08 1.48
N LEU A 56 -3.40 0.36 0.21
CA LEU A 56 -4.62 1.04 -0.21
C LEU A 56 -5.44 0.15 -1.16
N SER A 57 -6.76 0.20 -1.02
CA SER A 57 -7.68 -0.51 -1.92
C SER A 57 -7.56 0.02 -3.36
N ARG A 58 -7.47 -0.89 -4.32
CA ARG A 58 -7.45 -0.56 -5.76
C ARG A 58 -8.84 -0.49 -6.38
N ASP A 59 -9.82 -1.06 -5.70
CA ASP A 59 -11.20 -1.15 -6.17
C ASP A 59 -12.06 0.00 -5.64
N LYS A 60 -11.60 0.68 -4.59
CA LYS A 60 -12.29 1.83 -4.02
C LYS A 60 -12.17 3.06 -4.94
N LYS A 61 -13.33 3.57 -5.36
CA LYS A 61 -13.42 4.82 -6.13
C LYS A 61 -13.46 6.02 -5.19
N TRP A 62 -12.69 7.05 -5.52
CA TRP A 62 -12.66 8.32 -4.81
C TRP A 62 -13.17 9.43 -5.72
N GLN A 63 -13.94 10.36 -5.15
CA GLN A 63 -14.25 11.60 -5.86
C GLN A 63 -12.99 12.46 -5.88
N PHE A 64 -12.63 12.95 -7.06
CA PHE A 64 -11.52 13.86 -7.26
C PHE A 64 -12.07 15.15 -7.87
N THR A 65 -11.77 16.28 -7.24
CA THR A 65 -12.20 17.60 -7.71
C THR A 65 -10.96 18.38 -8.12
N PRO A 66 -10.66 18.50 -9.43
CA PRO A 66 -9.45 19.17 -9.87
C PRO A 66 -9.45 20.65 -9.46
N LYS A 67 -8.30 21.14 -8.99
CA LYS A 67 -8.02 22.55 -8.66
C LYS A 67 -7.08 23.24 -9.64
N VAL A 68 -6.51 22.49 -10.57
CA VAL A 68 -5.63 22.98 -11.65
C VAL A 68 -6.20 22.56 -13.01
N LYS A 69 -5.77 23.23 -14.08
CA LYS A 69 -6.18 22.94 -15.46
C LYS A 69 -4.98 22.67 -16.36
N VAL A 70 -5.28 22.16 -17.56
CA VAL A 70 -4.27 21.92 -18.59
C VAL A 70 -3.54 23.23 -18.92
N GLY A 71 -2.22 23.21 -18.83
CA GLY A 71 -1.36 24.36 -19.08
C GLY A 71 -0.88 25.09 -17.83
N ASP A 72 -1.42 24.79 -16.64
CA ASP A 72 -0.90 25.35 -15.39
C ASP A 72 0.50 24.77 -15.08
N ALA A 73 1.42 25.64 -14.67
CA ALA A 73 2.72 25.21 -14.14
C ALA A 73 2.56 24.75 -12.69
N VAL A 74 3.17 23.61 -12.34
CA VAL A 74 3.14 23.02 -11.00
C VAL A 74 4.53 22.59 -10.55
N SER A 75 4.70 22.45 -9.25
CA SER A 75 5.92 22.08 -8.54
C SER A 75 5.64 21.04 -7.45
N GLU A 76 6.70 20.55 -6.80
CA GLU A 76 6.57 19.56 -5.73
C GLU A 76 5.70 20.09 -4.58
N GLY A 77 4.69 19.32 -4.20
CA GLY A 77 3.79 19.65 -3.09
C GLY A 77 2.56 20.47 -3.47
N ASP A 78 2.43 20.91 -4.72
CA ASP A 78 1.24 21.63 -5.17
C ASP A 78 -0.03 20.78 -5.08
N ILE A 79 -1.10 21.38 -4.55
CA ILE A 79 -2.39 20.71 -4.37
C ILE A 79 -3.20 20.79 -5.66
N ILE A 80 -3.31 19.66 -6.36
CA ILE A 80 -4.03 19.56 -7.63
C ILE A 80 -5.50 19.19 -7.50
N GLY A 81 -5.96 18.77 -6.32
CA GLY A 81 -7.35 18.38 -6.03
C GLY A 81 -7.48 17.51 -4.79
#